data_AF-A0A1I8CI72-F1
#
_entry.id   AF-A0A1I8CI72-F1
#
_cell.length_a   1.000
_cell.length_b   1.000
_cell.length_c   1.000
_cell.angle_alpha   90.00
_cell.angle_beta   90.00
_cell.angle_gamma   90.00
#
_symmetry.space_group_name_H-M   'P 1'
#
loop_
_entity.id
_entity.type
_entity.pdbx_description
1 polymer ?
#
loop_
_entity_poly.entity_id
_entity_poly.type
_entity_poly.pdbx_seq_one_letter_code
_entity_poly.pdbx_strand_id
1 'polypeptide(L)'
;MQYDVKSYCCQLEFSTKCFHKMANHVIVNSTIISDHLPQTYQRVSENENILVAQYEHTRSVLDMKSNRIKDIVESFDKSQKSVGIYVPAGSSQKINELINDEGYYKFCDYQLSESNDNRYDRTQNECSYIGIAHDSNFPHVKFCSNLNYIAVIVYYYDGDIIRWKLKFQYWNCPIIFEMHRVTYSLAENIVLSCDPQTIDVYTTSKWYLFRYDVKLPEIPKKLYH
;
A
#
# COMPACT_ATOMS: atom_id res chain seq x y z
N MET A 1 5.98 -31.30 4.41
CA MET A 1 6.19 -30.59 3.13
C MET A 1 7.63 -30.15 3.08
N GLN A 2 8.35 -30.49 2.00
CA GLN A 2 9.76 -30.21 1.85
C GLN A 2 9.91 -28.78 1.34
N TYR A 3 10.28 -27.86 2.23
CA TYR A 3 10.40 -26.43 1.93
C TYR A 3 11.76 -26.17 1.27
N ASP A 4 11.75 -25.71 0.02
CA ASP A 4 12.98 -25.33 -0.67
C ASP A 4 13.56 -24.05 -0.03
N VAL A 5 14.87 -24.07 0.23
CA VAL A 5 15.55 -23.44 1.39
C VAL A 5 15.96 -21.98 1.12
N LYS A 6 15.09 -21.12 0.59
CA LYS A 6 15.52 -19.76 0.15
C LYS A 6 14.84 -18.58 0.84
N SER A 7 13.58 -18.73 1.26
CA SER A 7 12.87 -17.73 2.05
C SER A 7 11.78 -18.40 2.88
N TYR A 8 11.59 -17.98 4.13
CA TYR A 8 10.46 -18.41 4.93
C TYR A 8 10.00 -17.28 5.86
N CYS A 9 8.69 -17.06 5.95
CA CYS A 9 8.12 -16.26 7.03
C CYS A 9 7.53 -17.20 8.07
N CYS A 10 7.81 -16.98 9.35
CA CYS A 10 7.20 -17.74 10.43
C CYS A 10 6.71 -16.82 11.55
N GLN A 11 5.64 -17.26 12.24
CA GLN A 11 5.17 -16.64 13.47
C GLN A 11 6.05 -17.11 14.62
N LEU A 12 6.71 -16.16 15.29
CA LEU A 12 7.48 -16.39 16.50
C LEU A 12 7.05 -15.32 17.51
N GLU A 13 6.57 -15.74 18.68
CA GLU A 13 6.24 -14.82 19.79
C GLU A 13 5.25 -13.69 19.41
N PHE A 14 4.14 -14.03 18.75
CA PHE A 14 3.14 -13.07 18.23
C PHE A 14 3.70 -12.05 17.23
N SER A 15 4.91 -12.28 16.70
CA SER A 15 5.54 -11.49 15.64
C SER A 15 5.73 -12.30 14.37
N THR A 16 5.42 -11.71 13.20
CA THR A 16 5.72 -12.35 11.90
C THR A 16 7.13 -11.99 11.49
N LYS A 17 8.03 -12.98 11.47
CA LYS A 17 9.43 -12.79 11.06
C LYS A 17 9.63 -13.41 9.67
N CYS A 18 10.14 -12.62 8.73
CA CYS A 18 10.49 -13.08 7.40
C CYS A 18 12.00 -13.23 7.28
N PHE A 19 12.45 -14.42 6.90
CA PHE A 19 13.84 -14.82 6.79
C PHE A 19 14.18 -15.04 5.32
N HIS A 20 15.26 -14.40 4.86
CA HIS A 20 15.78 -14.54 3.51
C HIS A 20 17.26 -14.96 3.55
N LYS A 21 17.74 -15.74 2.57
CA LYS A 21 19.16 -16.08 2.46
C LYS A 21 19.67 -16.01 1.02
N MET A 22 20.68 -15.16 0.80
CA MET A 22 21.93 -15.31 0.00
C MET A 22 22.31 -13.93 -0.58
N ALA A 23 23.49 -13.33 -0.46
CA ALA A 23 24.75 -13.58 0.24
C ALA A 23 25.05 -12.30 1.07
N ASN A 24 25.72 -12.41 2.22
CA ASN A 24 25.96 -11.31 3.19
C ASN A 24 24.75 -10.88 4.06
N HIS A 25 24.08 -11.84 4.69
CA HIS A 25 23.54 -11.68 6.06
C HIS A 25 22.55 -10.52 6.28
N VAL A 26 21.75 -10.14 5.29
CA VAL A 26 20.66 -9.18 5.52
C VAL A 26 19.52 -9.91 6.23
N ILE A 27 19.45 -9.72 7.56
CA ILE A 27 18.34 -10.14 8.40
C ILE A 27 17.32 -8.99 8.35
N VAL A 28 16.21 -9.18 7.63
CA VAL A 28 15.07 -8.26 7.73
C VAL A 28 14.27 -8.63 8.98
N ASN A 29 14.73 -8.16 10.14
CA ASN A 29 13.94 -8.22 11.37
C ASN A 29 12.81 -7.20 11.26
N SER A 30 11.68 -7.61 10.67
CA SER A 30 10.43 -6.88 10.83
C SER A 30 9.66 -7.50 11.99
N THR A 31 9.67 -6.86 13.15
CA THR A 31 8.83 -7.22 14.29
C THR A 31 7.42 -6.68 14.03
N ILE A 32 6.65 -7.34 13.18
CA ILE A 32 5.23 -7.05 13.04
C ILE A 32 4.49 -7.88 14.08
N ILE A 33 4.15 -7.26 15.21
CA ILE A 33 3.27 -7.85 16.22
C ILE A 33 1.88 -8.01 15.57
N SER A 34 1.34 -9.22 15.48
CA SER A 34 -0.03 -9.38 15.00
C SER A 34 -0.69 -10.70 15.39
N ASP A 35 -1.87 -10.57 16.00
CA ASP A 35 -2.90 -11.61 16.17
C ASP A 35 -3.79 -11.77 14.90
N HIS A 36 -3.42 -11.11 13.79
CA HIS A 36 -4.13 -11.03 12.50
C HIS A 36 -3.15 -11.03 11.29
N LEU A 37 -3.67 -11.02 10.05
CA LEU A 37 -2.82 -10.85 8.85
C LEU A 37 -2.00 -9.55 8.95
N PRO A 38 -0.69 -9.54 8.60
CA PRO A 38 0.15 -8.35 8.67
C PRO A 38 -0.45 -7.17 7.89
N GLN A 39 -0.24 -5.92 8.31
CA GLN A 39 -0.70 -4.74 7.58
C GLN A 39 -0.17 -4.67 6.13
N THR A 40 0.91 -5.38 5.85
CA THR A 40 1.55 -5.49 4.53
C THR A 40 0.98 -6.61 3.66
N TYR A 41 0.01 -7.38 4.16
CA TYR A 41 -0.71 -8.40 3.41
C TYR A 41 -1.74 -7.76 2.48
N GLN A 42 -1.72 -8.19 1.22
CA GLN A 42 -2.72 -7.79 0.22
C GLN A 42 -3.22 -9.01 -0.54
N ARG A 43 -4.54 -9.13 -0.66
CA ARG A 43 -5.19 -10.06 -1.58
C ARG A 43 -5.33 -9.37 -2.94
N VAL A 44 -4.71 -9.94 -3.97
CA VAL A 44 -4.68 -9.37 -5.34
C VAL A 44 -5.81 -9.94 -6.19
N SER A 45 -6.11 -11.23 -6.02
CA SER A 45 -7.22 -11.92 -6.68
C SER A 45 -7.74 -13.07 -5.81
N GLU A 46 -8.65 -13.89 -6.34
CA GLU A 46 -9.16 -15.06 -5.62
C GLU A 46 -8.03 -15.98 -5.14
N ASN A 47 -7.01 -16.15 -5.99
CA ASN A 47 -5.93 -17.12 -5.84
C ASN A 47 -4.54 -16.48 -5.71
N GLU A 48 -4.44 -15.16 -5.63
CA GLU A 48 -3.17 -14.44 -5.56
C GLU A 48 -3.15 -13.54 -4.34
N ASN A 49 -2.16 -13.80 -3.49
CA ASN A 49 -1.91 -13.06 -2.26
C ASN A 49 -0.43 -12.69 -2.23
N ILE A 50 -0.15 -11.55 -1.66
CA ILE A 50 1.21 -11.03 -1.56
C ILE A 50 1.47 -10.47 -0.17
N LEU A 51 2.74 -10.49 0.21
CA LEU A 51 3.25 -9.81 1.40
C LEU A 51 4.33 -8.83 0.94
N VAL A 52 4.16 -7.57 1.30
CA VAL A 52 5.17 -6.55 1.07
C VAL A 52 6.15 -6.53 2.24
N ALA A 53 7.44 -6.57 1.94
CA ALA A 53 8.51 -6.38 2.91
C ALA A 53 9.29 -5.10 2.58
N GLN A 54 9.54 -4.28 3.60
CA GLN A 54 10.31 -3.05 3.48
C GLN A 54 11.35 -2.98 4.60
N TYR A 55 12.60 -2.68 4.23
CA TYR A 55 13.69 -2.42 5.18
C TYR A 55 14.50 -1.22 4.67
N GLU A 56 14.50 -0.13 5.43
CA GLU A 56 15.10 1.14 5.02
C GLU A 56 14.60 1.58 3.63
N HIS A 57 15.48 1.55 2.62
CA HIS A 57 15.16 1.89 1.23
C HIS A 57 14.80 0.66 0.38
N THR A 58 15.10 -0.55 0.85
CA THR A 58 14.85 -1.78 0.10
C THR A 58 13.40 -2.23 0.25
N ARG A 59 12.77 -2.63 -0.87
CA ARG A 59 11.42 -3.17 -0.90
C ARG A 59 11.35 -4.43 -1.77
N SER A 60 10.65 -5.44 -1.27
CA SER A 60 10.42 -6.68 -2.00
C SER A 60 9.01 -7.20 -1.73
N VAL A 61 8.49 -8.00 -2.66
CA VAL A 61 7.19 -8.66 -2.54
C VAL A 61 7.38 -10.17 -2.50
N LEU A 62 6.82 -10.81 -1.48
CA LEU A 62 6.65 -12.25 -1.45
C LEU A 62 5.31 -12.61 -2.13
N ASP A 63 5.41 -13.25 -3.28
CA ASP A 63 4.28 -13.87 -3.97
C ASP A 63 3.97 -15.21 -3.29
N MET A 64 2.84 -15.28 -2.59
CA MET A 64 2.47 -16.46 -1.80
C MET A 64 2.08 -17.66 -2.66
N LYS A 65 1.66 -17.43 -3.91
CA LYS A 65 1.26 -18.51 -4.83
C LYS A 65 2.48 -19.22 -5.40
N SER A 66 3.47 -18.44 -5.85
CA SER A 66 4.72 -19.00 -6.39
C SER A 66 5.79 -19.25 -5.32
N ASN A 67 5.60 -18.74 -4.09
CA ASN A 67 6.59 -18.70 -3.03
C ASN A 67 7.92 -18.05 -3.47
N ARG A 68 7.84 -17.03 -4.31
CA ARG A 68 8.99 -16.29 -4.84
C ARG A 68 9.02 -14.87 -4.30
N ILE A 69 10.22 -14.38 -4.05
CA ILE A 69 10.46 -12.98 -3.73
C ILE A 69 10.78 -12.25 -5.01
N LYS A 70 10.18 -11.07 -5.14
CA LYS A 70 10.35 -10.17 -6.26
C LYS A 70 10.79 -8.81 -5.74
N ASP A 71 11.98 -8.36 -6.12
CA ASP A 71 12.51 -7.08 -5.66
C ASP A 71 11.86 -5.92 -6.42
N ILE A 72 11.62 -4.80 -5.74
CA ILE A 72 11.19 -3.56 -6.38
C ILE A 72 12.43 -2.70 -6.56
N VAL A 73 12.78 -2.39 -7.81
CA VAL A 73 14.00 -1.62 -8.11
C VAL A 73 13.87 -0.22 -7.52
N GLU A 74 14.74 0.10 -6.56
CA GLU A 74 14.88 1.45 -6.04
C GLU A 74 15.31 2.41 -7.16
N SER A 75 14.63 3.55 -7.25
CA SER A 75 14.95 4.57 -8.26
C SER A 75 14.83 5.99 -7.74
N PHE A 76 14.85 6.15 -6.42
CA PHE A 76 14.62 7.41 -5.74
C PHE A 76 15.86 7.88 -5.02
N ASP A 77 15.95 9.19 -4.83
CA ASP A 77 16.91 9.73 -3.88
C ASP A 77 16.65 9.09 -2.50
N LYS A 78 17.72 8.75 -1.77
CA LYS A 78 17.63 8.19 -0.41
C LYS A 78 16.92 9.14 0.55
N SER A 79 16.81 10.42 0.21
CA SER A 79 15.99 11.41 0.93
C SER A 79 14.48 11.11 0.86
N GLN A 80 14.01 10.40 -0.17
CA GLN A 80 12.61 10.09 -0.41
C GLN A 80 12.18 8.82 0.36
N LYS A 81 11.10 8.94 1.13
CA LYS A 81 10.60 7.86 1.98
C LYS A 81 9.34 7.23 1.40
N SER A 82 9.37 5.92 1.20
CA SER A 82 8.16 5.16 0.90
C SER A 82 7.19 5.19 2.08
N VAL A 83 5.94 5.54 1.78
CA VAL A 83 4.85 5.64 2.77
C VAL A 83 3.80 4.54 2.59
N GLY A 84 3.84 3.82 1.48
CA GLY A 84 2.99 2.68 1.25
C GLY A 84 3.24 2.02 -0.09
N ILE A 85 2.85 0.74 -0.19
CA ILE A 85 2.83 -0.03 -1.42
C ILE A 85 1.42 -0.59 -1.62
N TYR A 86 0.95 -0.57 -2.87
CA TYR A 86 -0.35 -1.07 -3.27
C TYR A 86 -0.21 -1.95 -4.52
N VAL A 87 -0.94 -3.06 -4.56
CA VAL A 87 -1.01 -3.91 -5.75
C VAL A 87 -2.41 -3.84 -6.33
N PRO A 88 -2.56 -3.27 -7.54
CA PRO A 88 -3.86 -3.13 -8.18
C PRO A 88 -4.59 -4.47 -8.30
N ALA A 89 -5.90 -4.43 -8.05
CA ALA A 89 -6.75 -5.60 -8.15
C ALA A 89 -6.69 -6.22 -9.55
N GLY A 90 -6.62 -7.55 -9.60
CA GLY A 90 -6.71 -8.31 -10.84
C GLY A 90 -5.37 -8.72 -11.48
N SER A 91 -4.22 -8.25 -10.97
CA SER A 91 -2.92 -8.78 -11.42
C SER A 91 -1.76 -8.44 -10.49
N SER A 92 -0.99 -9.45 -10.08
CA SER A 92 0.28 -9.24 -9.35
C SER A 92 1.41 -8.73 -10.24
N GLN A 93 1.13 -8.38 -11.50
CA GLN A 93 2.13 -7.91 -12.46
C GLN A 93 2.50 -6.44 -12.26
N LYS A 94 1.65 -5.67 -11.57
CA LYS A 94 1.87 -4.25 -11.32
C LYS A 94 1.98 -3.98 -9.83
N ILE A 95 2.84 -3.04 -9.48
CA ILE A 95 2.96 -2.51 -8.14
C ILE A 95 2.94 -1.00 -8.22
N ASN A 96 2.26 -0.39 -7.26
CA ASN A 96 2.28 1.03 -7.04
C ASN A 96 2.95 1.34 -5.72
N GLU A 97 3.74 2.40 -5.69
CA GLU A 97 4.35 2.91 -4.46
C GLU A 97 3.98 4.39 -4.30
N LEU A 98 3.64 4.75 -3.08
CA LEU A 98 3.46 6.13 -2.66
C LEU A 98 4.70 6.53 -1.89
N ILE A 99 5.36 7.60 -2.31
CA ILE A 99 6.52 8.18 -1.63
C ILE A 99 6.18 9.58 -1.12
N ASN A 100 6.79 9.98 -0.01
CA ASN A 100 6.80 11.36 0.46
C ASN A 100 8.07 12.04 -0.04
N ASP A 101 7.90 13.13 -0.77
CA ASP A 101 8.94 13.98 -1.31
C ASP A 101 8.65 15.43 -0.96
N GLU A 102 9.48 16.01 -0.08
CA GLU A 102 9.39 17.41 0.37
C GLU A 102 7.99 17.83 0.88
N GLY A 103 7.26 16.91 1.54
CA GLY A 103 5.94 17.20 2.12
C GLY A 103 4.77 16.98 1.16
N TYR A 104 5.02 16.43 -0.03
CA TYR A 104 3.99 16.02 -0.97
C TYR A 104 4.12 14.55 -1.32
N TYR A 105 2.98 13.92 -1.64
CA TYR A 105 3.02 12.56 -2.15
C TYR A 105 3.35 12.54 -3.64
N LYS A 106 4.23 11.60 -4.02
CA LYS A 106 4.44 11.18 -5.40
C LYS A 106 4.10 9.72 -5.57
N PHE A 107 3.65 9.37 -6.76
CA PHE A 107 3.17 8.05 -7.13
C PHE A 107 4.10 7.42 -8.17
N CYS A 108 4.45 6.17 -7.91
CA CYS A 108 5.45 5.43 -8.65
C CYS A 108 4.84 4.12 -9.17
N ASP A 109 4.93 3.92 -10.47
CA ASP A 109 4.45 2.70 -11.12
C ASP A 109 5.59 1.71 -11.41
N TYR A 110 5.32 0.44 -11.13
CA TYR A 110 6.21 -0.67 -11.40
C TYR A 110 5.48 -1.81 -12.10
N GLN A 111 6.22 -2.53 -12.94
CA GLN A 111 5.77 -3.65 -13.74
C GLN A 111 6.76 -4.80 -13.58
N LEU A 112 6.26 -6.04 -13.46
CA LEU A 112 7.12 -7.21 -13.41
C LEU A 112 7.98 -7.26 -14.68
N SER A 113 9.29 -7.44 -14.52
CA SER A 113 10.22 -7.42 -15.64
C SER A 113 9.94 -8.56 -16.60
N GLU A 114 9.89 -8.25 -17.90
CA GLU A 114 9.77 -9.26 -18.96
C GLU A 114 11.03 -10.15 -19.05
N SER A 115 12.17 -9.64 -18.58
CA SER A 115 13.47 -10.33 -18.62
C SER A 115 13.86 -11.03 -17.31
N ASN A 116 13.22 -10.67 -16.19
CA ASN A 116 13.53 -11.22 -14.87
C ASN A 116 12.29 -11.26 -13.98
N ASP A 117 11.68 -12.43 -13.85
CA ASP A 117 10.46 -12.66 -13.08
C ASP A 117 10.60 -12.49 -11.55
N ASN A 118 11.81 -12.19 -11.06
CA ASN A 118 12.10 -11.88 -9.66
C ASN A 118 12.26 -10.38 -9.41
N ARG A 119 11.84 -9.52 -10.34
CA ARG A 119 12.04 -8.07 -10.22
C ARG A 119 10.88 -7.27 -10.82
N TYR A 120 10.49 -6.21 -10.13
CA TYR A 120 9.61 -5.16 -10.63
C TYR A 120 10.45 -3.98 -11.12
N ASP A 121 10.32 -3.69 -12.40
CA ASP A 121 10.94 -2.56 -13.08
C ASP A 121 10.02 -1.36 -13.06
N ARG A 122 10.60 -0.20 -12.86
CA ARG A 122 9.83 1.04 -12.88
C ARG A 122 9.40 1.38 -14.30
N THR A 123 8.15 1.80 -14.45
CA THR A 123 7.61 2.15 -15.77
C THR A 123 7.77 3.63 -16.11
N GLN A 124 8.32 4.43 -15.18
CA GLN A 124 8.44 5.88 -15.27
C GLN A 124 9.87 6.32 -14.90
N ASN A 125 10.38 7.38 -15.54
CA ASN A 125 11.66 7.98 -15.18
C ASN A 125 11.58 8.71 -13.82
N GLU A 126 10.50 9.46 -13.60
CA GLU A 126 10.21 10.25 -12.39
C GLU A 126 8.81 9.96 -11.86
N CYS A 127 8.63 10.02 -10.53
CA CYS A 127 7.33 9.67 -9.93
C CYS A 127 6.38 10.82 -10.12
N SER A 128 5.15 10.45 -10.46
CA SER A 128 4.12 11.41 -10.79
C SER A 128 3.69 12.13 -9.52
N TYR A 129 3.71 13.46 -9.55
CA TYR A 129 3.11 14.27 -8.49
C TYR A 129 1.59 14.08 -8.49
N ILE A 130 0.99 13.85 -7.32
CA ILE A 130 -0.44 13.56 -7.19
C ILE A 130 -1.23 14.64 -6.46
N GLY A 131 -0.71 15.88 -6.34
CA GLY A 131 -1.47 17.00 -5.74
C GLY A 131 -1.62 16.94 -4.22
N ILE A 132 -1.61 15.75 -3.62
CA ILE A 132 -1.97 15.51 -2.23
C ILE A 132 -0.77 15.78 -1.33
N ALA A 133 -0.88 16.83 -0.52
CA ALA A 133 0.10 17.14 0.52
C ALA A 133 0.08 16.11 1.65
N HIS A 134 1.26 15.78 2.15
CA HIS A 134 1.45 14.96 3.35
C HIS A 134 0.96 15.71 4.59
N ASP A 135 0.22 15.02 5.46
CA ASP A 135 -0.27 15.58 6.74
C ASP A 135 0.46 14.91 7.90
N SER A 136 1.43 15.62 8.47
CA SER A 136 2.26 15.11 9.57
C SER A 136 1.50 14.82 10.86
N ASN A 137 0.25 15.30 10.99
CA ASN A 137 -0.60 14.97 12.14
C ASN A 137 -1.16 13.54 12.06
N PHE A 138 -1.01 12.86 10.92
CA PHE A 138 -1.52 11.52 10.67
C PHE A 138 -0.35 10.60 10.32
N PRO A 139 0.16 9.80 11.26
CA PRO A 139 1.39 9.02 11.08
C PRO A 139 1.20 7.80 10.19
N HIS A 140 -0.04 7.36 9.96
CA HIS A 140 -0.33 6.18 9.15
C HIS A 140 -0.97 6.58 7.83
N VAL A 141 -0.52 5.91 6.76
CA VAL A 141 -0.97 6.16 5.39
C VAL A 141 -1.35 4.82 4.76
N LYS A 142 -2.47 4.80 4.04
CA LYS A 142 -2.80 3.76 3.06
C LYS A 142 -3.26 4.45 1.79
N PHE A 143 -3.12 3.77 0.66
CA PHE A 143 -3.60 4.28 -0.61
C PHE A 143 -4.03 3.14 -1.51
N CYS A 144 -4.85 3.47 -2.48
CA CYS A 144 -5.15 2.61 -3.61
C CYS A 144 -5.33 3.47 -4.86
N SER A 145 -5.20 2.82 -6.00
CA SER A 145 -5.24 3.46 -7.31
C SER A 145 -5.88 2.52 -8.32
N ASN A 146 -6.44 3.12 -9.37
CA ASN A 146 -6.86 2.42 -10.56
C ASN A 146 -6.66 3.34 -11.77
N LEU A 147 -7.20 2.98 -12.94
CA LEU A 147 -7.06 3.78 -14.16
C LEU A 147 -7.75 5.15 -14.12
N ASN A 148 -8.66 5.38 -13.16
CA ASN A 148 -9.48 6.59 -13.08
C ASN A 148 -8.94 7.59 -12.05
N TYR A 149 -8.47 7.10 -10.91
CA TYR A 149 -8.07 7.96 -9.79
C TYR A 149 -7.05 7.29 -8.85
N ILE A 150 -6.51 8.11 -7.95
CA ILE A 150 -5.77 7.70 -6.76
C ILE A 150 -6.45 8.21 -5.51
N ALA A 151 -6.50 7.39 -4.47
CA ALA A 151 -7.05 7.72 -3.16
C ALA A 151 -6.02 7.42 -2.07
N VAL A 152 -5.80 8.40 -1.19
CA VAL A 152 -4.91 8.33 -0.04
C VAL A 152 -5.73 8.54 1.22
N ILE A 153 -5.66 7.57 2.14
CA ILE A 153 -6.22 7.70 3.48
C ILE A 153 -5.08 7.86 4.48
N VAL A 154 -5.14 8.94 5.25
CA VAL A 154 -4.25 9.18 6.38
C VAL A 154 -5.04 9.04 7.67
N TYR A 155 -4.46 8.40 8.68
CA TYR A 155 -5.16 8.09 9.93
C TYR A 155 -4.23 8.11 11.14
N TYR A 156 -4.81 8.38 12.30
CA TYR A 156 -4.15 8.22 13.59
C TYR A 156 -5.12 7.62 14.61
N TYR A 157 -4.56 6.97 15.60
CA TYR A 157 -5.25 6.30 16.70
C TYR A 157 -5.13 7.13 17.98
N ASP A 158 -6.25 7.26 18.68
CA ASP A 158 -6.36 7.98 19.96
C ASP A 158 -7.29 7.19 20.89
N GLY A 159 -6.71 6.23 21.62
CA GLY A 159 -7.45 5.22 22.37
C GLY A 159 -8.35 4.40 21.45
N ASP A 160 -9.64 4.35 21.75
CA ASP A 160 -10.64 3.58 21.00
C ASP A 160 -11.21 4.34 19.78
N ILE A 161 -10.51 5.40 19.34
CA ILE A 161 -10.96 6.29 18.25
C ILE A 161 -9.91 6.31 17.14
N ILE A 162 -10.38 6.12 15.91
CA ILE A 162 -9.65 6.40 14.68
C ILE A 162 -10.13 7.73 14.14
N ARG A 163 -9.21 8.66 13.92
CA ARG A 163 -9.46 9.82 13.07
C ARG A 163 -8.79 9.60 11.74
N TRP A 164 -9.52 9.78 10.65
CA TRP A 164 -8.99 9.58 9.32
C TRP A 164 -9.47 10.65 8.34
N LYS A 165 -8.60 10.93 7.37
CA LYS A 165 -8.87 11.81 6.24
C LYS A 165 -8.64 11.02 4.96
N LEU A 166 -9.64 11.00 4.10
CA LEU A 166 -9.54 10.46 2.75
C LEU A 166 -9.38 11.63 1.78
N LYS A 167 -8.32 11.60 0.98
CA LYS A 167 -8.11 12.52 -0.14
C LYS A 167 -8.03 11.71 -1.42
N PHE A 168 -8.72 12.12 -2.47
CA PHE A 168 -8.60 11.46 -3.77
C PHE A 168 -8.60 12.46 -4.91
N GLN A 169 -8.01 12.06 -6.03
CA GLN A 169 -7.87 12.87 -7.22
C GLN A 169 -8.00 11.97 -8.46
N TYR A 170 -8.77 12.42 -9.46
CA TYR A 170 -8.76 11.80 -10.78
C TYR A 170 -7.47 12.17 -11.51
N TRP A 171 -6.87 11.22 -12.23
CA TRP A 171 -5.61 11.48 -12.94
C TRP A 171 -5.67 12.68 -13.89
N ASN A 172 -6.85 12.91 -14.49
CA ASN A 172 -7.07 13.99 -15.45
C ASN A 172 -7.74 15.24 -14.84
N CYS A 173 -7.82 15.35 -13.51
CA CYS A 173 -8.45 16.48 -12.84
C CYS A 173 -7.53 16.99 -11.71
N PRO A 174 -7.19 18.29 -11.66
CA PRO A 174 -6.35 18.84 -10.59
C PRO A 174 -7.10 19.00 -9.26
N ILE A 175 -8.43 18.80 -9.25
CA ILE A 175 -9.25 18.95 -8.04
C ILE A 175 -9.01 17.75 -7.12
N ILE A 176 -8.63 18.06 -5.89
CA ILE A 176 -8.52 17.09 -4.79
C ILE A 176 -9.83 17.14 -4.00
N PHE A 177 -10.47 15.98 -3.89
CA PHE A 177 -11.65 15.80 -3.06
C PHE A 177 -11.22 15.29 -1.69
N GLU A 178 -11.80 15.82 -0.63
CA GLU A 178 -11.42 15.48 0.75
C GLU A 178 -12.65 15.14 1.60
N MET A 179 -12.51 14.11 2.44
CA MET A 179 -13.48 13.71 3.45
C MET A 179 -12.77 13.45 4.77
N HIS A 180 -13.38 13.91 5.87
CA HIS A 180 -12.91 13.68 7.23
C HIS A 180 -13.93 12.89 8.03
N ARG A 181 -13.44 11.94 8.84
CA ARG A 181 -14.29 11.16 9.75
C ARG A 181 -13.56 10.81 11.04
N VAL A 182 -14.36 10.57 12.06
CA VAL A 182 -13.97 10.03 13.36
C VAL A 182 -14.80 8.78 13.58
N THR A 183 -14.16 7.67 13.94
CA THR A 183 -14.81 6.36 14.06
C THR A 183 -14.32 5.65 15.30
N TYR A 184 -15.21 4.98 16.04
CA TYR A 184 -14.80 4.12 17.14
C TYR A 184 -14.26 2.80 16.60
N SER A 185 -13.07 2.40 17.03
CA SER A 185 -12.39 1.18 16.60
C SER A 185 -11.51 0.67 17.73
N LEU A 186 -11.56 -0.63 18.00
CA LEU A 186 -10.59 -1.28 18.91
C LEU A 186 -9.40 -1.87 18.15
N ALA A 187 -9.51 -1.96 16.83
CA ALA A 187 -8.43 -2.43 15.99
C ALA A 187 -7.72 -1.24 15.33
N GLU A 188 -6.39 -1.30 15.32
CA GLU A 188 -5.54 -0.32 14.65
C GLU A 188 -5.44 -0.55 13.13
N ASN A 189 -6.54 -0.96 12.49
CA ASN A 189 -6.56 -1.29 11.08
C ASN A 189 -7.70 -0.60 10.33
N ILE A 190 -7.31 0.19 9.31
CA ILE A 190 -8.19 0.64 8.22
C ILE A 190 -7.88 -0.18 6.96
N VAL A 191 -8.89 -0.60 6.21
CA VAL A 191 -8.72 -1.17 4.87
C VAL A 191 -9.33 -0.22 3.86
N LEU A 192 -8.65 -0.04 2.72
CA LEU A 192 -9.07 0.83 1.63
C LEU A 192 -9.18 -0.01 0.36
N SER A 193 -10.29 0.11 -0.37
CA SER A 193 -10.52 -0.54 -1.66
C SER A 193 -10.95 0.48 -2.70
N CYS A 194 -10.30 0.47 -3.86
CA CYS A 194 -10.58 1.39 -4.97
C CYS A 194 -11.24 0.64 -6.13
N ASP A 195 -12.57 0.65 -6.16
CA ASP A 195 -13.32 0.20 -7.32
C ASP A 195 -13.43 1.32 -8.37
N PRO A 196 -13.74 1.01 -9.64
CA PRO A 196 -13.77 2.03 -10.70
C PRO A 196 -14.68 3.23 -10.42
N GLN A 197 -15.74 3.06 -9.61
CA GLN A 197 -16.77 4.08 -9.33
C GLN A 197 -16.94 4.40 -7.84
N THR A 198 -16.25 3.69 -6.94
CA THR A 198 -16.44 3.81 -5.49
C THR A 198 -15.12 3.63 -4.76
N ILE A 199 -14.97 4.35 -3.65
CA ILE A 199 -13.91 4.09 -2.67
C ILE A 199 -14.58 3.51 -1.44
N ASP A 200 -14.21 2.30 -1.06
CA ASP A 200 -14.69 1.68 0.18
C ASP A 200 -13.60 1.79 1.26
N VAL A 201 -13.98 2.35 2.41
CA VAL A 201 -13.15 2.35 3.62
C VAL A 201 -13.79 1.41 4.63
N TYR A 202 -13.01 0.46 5.14
CA TYR A 202 -13.45 -0.46 6.19
C TYR A 202 -12.69 -0.19 7.48
N THR A 203 -13.43 -0.12 8.59
CA THR A 203 -12.88 -0.03 9.95
C THR A 203 -13.56 -1.05 10.85
N THR A 204 -12.90 -1.49 11.92
CA THR A 204 -13.37 -2.59 12.76
C THR A 204 -13.45 -2.21 14.23
N SER A 205 -14.66 -2.24 14.79
CA SER A 205 -14.84 -2.23 16.24
C SER A 205 -14.84 -3.65 16.81
N LYS A 206 -14.97 -3.77 18.14
CA LYS A 206 -15.09 -5.07 18.83
C LYS A 206 -16.17 -5.97 18.24
N TRP A 207 -17.27 -5.38 17.77
CA TRP A 207 -18.51 -6.09 17.43
C TRP A 207 -19.00 -5.83 16.01
N TYR A 208 -18.52 -4.77 15.37
CA TYR A 208 -19.03 -4.30 14.08
C TYR A 208 -17.90 -3.99 13.11
N LEU A 209 -18.09 -4.40 11.86
CA LEU A 209 -17.35 -3.91 10.70
C LEU A 209 -18.12 -2.71 10.12
N PHE A 210 -17.49 -1.55 10.10
CA PHE A 210 -18.05 -0.38 9.41
C PHE A 210 -17.53 -0.34 7.99
N ARG A 211 -18.43 -0.08 7.04
CA ARG A 211 -18.11 0.20 5.63
C ARG A 211 -18.56 1.62 5.29
N TYR A 212 -17.64 2.45 4.84
CA TYR A 212 -17.92 3.77 4.28
C TYR A 212 -17.82 3.69 2.76
N ASP A 213 -18.97 3.72 2.09
CA ASP A 213 -19.08 3.73 0.63
C ASP A 213 -19.03 5.18 0.13
N VAL A 214 -17.86 5.59 -0.37
CA VAL A 214 -17.64 6.93 -0.91
C VAL A 214 -17.92 6.90 -2.41
N LYS A 215 -19.08 7.46 -2.77
CA LYS A 215 -19.45 7.66 -4.18
C LYS A 215 -18.58 8.74 -4.81
N LEU A 216 -18.00 8.39 -5.95
CA LEU A 216 -17.17 9.28 -6.73
C LEU A 216 -18.04 10.33 -7.44
N PRO A 217 -17.70 11.63 -7.37
CA PRO A 217 -18.43 12.67 -8.08
C PRO A 217 -18.25 12.55 -9.59
N GLU A 218 -19.19 13.07 -10.38
CA GLU A 218 -18.95 13.19 -11.82
C GLU A 218 -17.83 14.20 -12.09
N ILE A 219 -16.91 13.85 -12.99
CA ILE A 219 -15.84 14.77 -13.40
C ILE A 219 -16.51 15.96 -14.12
N PRO A 220 -16.31 17.21 -13.67
CA PRO A 220 -16.86 18.36 -14.35
C PRO A 220 -16.30 18.42 -15.78
N LYS A 221 -17.16 18.24 -16.79
CA LYS A 221 -16.78 18.25 -18.23
C LYS A 221 -16.10 19.55 -18.70
N LYS A 222 -16.02 20.59 -17.86
CA LYS A 222 -15.56 21.94 -18.20
C LYS A 222 -14.07 22.22 -17.99
N LEU A 223 -13.26 21.24 -17.58
CA LEU A 223 -11.81 21.43 -17.40
C LEU A 223 -10.97 21.03 -18.62
N TYR A 224 -11.61 20.61 -19.72
CA TYR A 224 -10.97 20.33 -21.01
C TYR A 224 -11.25 21.49 -21.99
N HIS A 225 -10.62 22.64 -21.77
CA HIS A 225 -10.48 23.70 -22.78
C HIS A 225 -9.11 24.35 -22.66
#